data_AF-A0A2E5HPA8-F1
#
_entry.id   AF-A0A2E5HPA8-F1
#
_cell.length_a   1.000
_cell.length_b   1.000
_cell.length_c   1.000
_cell.angle_alpha   90.00
_cell.angle_beta   90.00
_cell.angle_gamma   90.00
#
_symmetry.space_group_name_H-M   'P 1'
#
loop_
_entity.id
_entity.type
_entity.pdbx_description
1 polymer ?
#
loop_
_entity_poly.entity_id
_entity_poly.type
_entity_poly.pdbx_seq_one_letter_code
_entity_poly.pdbx_strand_id
1 'polypeptide(L)'
;MDPADRAYMTEILTQLKLARDQKAEAEREFALWSDRMKLAKEKGAEDLYRGARDRALRARDALTRAESTIMELEVERDSFKKEARRVGEPERVAAAQKQVESLKGTDLDPDMARLDRMSRESDADDALAALKRDMGLD
;
A
#
# COMPACT_ATOMS: atom_id res chain seq x y z
N MET A 1 16.00 1.85 3.28
CA MET A 1 14.94 2.85 3.20
C MET A 1 15.55 4.13 2.66
N ASP A 2 15.10 4.55 1.49
CA ASP A 2 15.58 5.75 0.79
C ASP A 2 15.22 7.01 1.60
N PRO A 3 16.03 8.09 1.59
CA PRO A 3 15.59 9.42 2.00
C PRO A 3 14.18 9.82 1.54
N ALA A 4 13.79 9.49 0.31
CA ALA A 4 12.45 9.78 -0.23
C ALA A 4 11.34 9.04 0.53
N ASP A 5 11.55 7.75 0.82
CA ASP A 5 10.62 6.92 1.60
C ASP A 5 10.41 7.46 3.02
N ARG A 6 11.48 7.97 3.64
CA ARG A 6 11.42 8.56 4.97
C ARG A 6 10.63 9.86 4.96
N ALA A 7 10.84 10.72 3.97
CA ALA A 7 10.13 11.99 3.85
C ALA A 7 8.62 11.77 3.72
N TYR A 8 8.21 10.85 2.84
CA TYR A 8 6.80 10.51 2.64
C TYR A 8 6.16 9.87 3.88
N MET A 9 6.87 8.98 4.58
CA MET A 9 6.40 8.44 5.86
C MET A 9 6.24 9.53 6.93
N THR A 10 7.16 10.50 6.99
CA THR A 10 7.03 11.64 7.90
C THR A 10 5.82 12.51 7.54
N GLU A 11 5.54 12.69 6.27
CA GLU A 11 4.34 13.40 5.80
C GLU A 11 3.06 12.71 6.27
N ILE A 12 2.90 11.41 6.02
CA ILE A 12 1.74 10.63 6.47
C ILE A 12 1.56 10.72 8.00
N LEU A 13 2.65 10.60 8.76
CA LEU A 13 2.59 10.71 10.22
C LEU A 13 2.18 12.11 10.69
N THR A 14 2.62 13.15 9.99
CA THR A 14 2.25 14.53 10.29
C THR A 14 0.77 14.79 10.00
N GLN A 15 0.29 14.30 8.86
CA GLN A 15 -1.13 14.38 8.50
C GLN A 15 -2.01 13.58 9.47
N LEU A 16 -1.57 12.39 9.90
CA LEU A 16 -2.26 11.60 10.92
C LEU A 16 -2.37 12.34 12.25
N LYS A 17 -1.29 13.01 12.68
CA LYS A 17 -1.31 13.81 13.89
C LYS A 17 -2.33 14.94 13.77
N LEU A 18 -2.29 15.69 12.67
CA LEU A 18 -3.22 16.80 12.43
C LEU A 18 -4.68 16.32 12.42
N ALA A 19 -4.97 15.21 11.74
CA ALA A 19 -6.31 14.64 11.68
C ALA A 19 -6.80 14.17 13.06
N ARG A 20 -5.90 13.63 13.90
CA ARG A 20 -6.22 13.26 15.30
C ARG A 20 -6.47 14.48 16.18
N ASP A 21 -5.72 15.55 16.00
CA ASP A 21 -5.95 16.81 16.73
C ASP A 21 -7.31 17.42 16.34
N GLN A 22 -7.65 17.41 15.04
CA GLN A 22 -8.96 17.82 14.53
C GLN A 22 -10.09 16.94 15.07
N LYS A 23 -9.89 15.62 15.13
CA LYS A 23 -10.83 14.69 15.74
C LYS A 23 -11.11 15.06 17.19
N ALA A 24 -10.04 15.25 18.00
CA ALA A 24 -10.17 15.58 19.41
C ALA A 24 -10.85 16.94 19.63
N GLU A 25 -10.60 17.92 18.75
CA GLU A 25 -11.30 19.21 18.77
C GLU A 25 -12.79 19.04 18.47
N ALA A 26 -13.15 18.33 17.40
CA ALA A 26 -14.53 18.06 17.03
C ALA A 26 -15.29 17.27 18.11
N GLU A 27 -14.64 16.31 18.78
CA GLU A 27 -15.22 15.57 19.92
C GLU A 27 -15.53 16.50 21.09
N ARG A 28 -14.60 17.40 21.45
CA ARG A 28 -14.81 18.39 22.51
C ARG A 28 -15.94 19.34 22.17
N GLU A 29 -15.98 19.84 20.94
CA GLU A 29 -17.07 20.71 20.48
C GLU A 29 -18.42 19.99 20.51
N PHE A 30 -18.47 18.76 20.00
CA PHE A 30 -19.70 17.96 19.99
C PHE A 30 -20.24 17.74 21.41
N ALA A 31 -19.36 17.39 22.36
CA ALA A 31 -19.73 17.24 23.77
C ALA A 31 -20.28 18.55 24.35
N LEU A 32 -19.57 19.67 24.14
CA LEU A 32 -19.99 20.99 24.60
C LEU A 32 -21.38 21.37 24.08
N TRP A 33 -21.62 21.21 22.78
CA TRP A 33 -22.90 21.56 22.17
C TRP A 33 -24.02 20.60 22.57
N SER A 34 -23.71 19.32 22.79
CA SER A 34 -24.65 18.34 23.34
C SER A 34 -25.11 18.71 24.75
N ASP A 35 -24.21 19.19 25.60
CA ASP A 35 -24.58 19.64 26.95
C ASP A 35 -25.38 20.95 26.93
N ARG A 36 -25.03 21.88 26.03
CA ARG A 36 -25.82 23.10 25.80
C ARG A 36 -27.22 22.80 25.29
N MET A 37 -27.39 21.79 24.44
CA MET A 37 -28.71 21.32 24.01
C MET A 37 -29.54 20.80 25.19
N LYS A 38 -28.95 19.98 26.06
CA LYS A 38 -29.65 19.48 27.27
C LYS A 38 -30.11 20.64 28.14
N LEU A 39 -29.22 21.58 28.44
CA LEU A 39 -29.53 22.76 29.25
C LEU A 39 -30.62 23.63 28.62
N ALA A 40 -30.55 23.90 27.32
CA ALA A 40 -31.57 24.68 26.62
C ALA A 40 -32.95 24.00 26.68
N LYS A 41 -32.99 22.67 26.54
CA LYS A 41 -34.21 21.88 26.67
C LYS A 41 -34.79 21.93 28.08
N GLU A 42 -33.95 21.80 29.10
CA GLU A 42 -34.35 21.91 30.52
C GLU A 42 -34.91 23.29 30.86
N LYS A 43 -34.39 24.35 30.23
CA LYS A 43 -34.84 25.73 30.42
C LYS A 43 -36.01 26.13 29.52
N GLY A 44 -36.48 25.26 28.63
CA GLY A 44 -37.54 25.57 27.66
C GLY A 44 -37.13 26.61 26.62
N ALA A 45 -35.83 26.83 26.41
CA ALA A 45 -35.28 27.80 25.45
C ALA A 45 -35.09 27.13 24.09
N GLU A 46 -36.18 27.01 23.33
CA GLU A 46 -36.24 26.29 22.05
C GLU A 46 -35.36 26.91 20.95
N ASP A 47 -35.19 28.23 20.95
CA ASP A 47 -34.30 28.95 20.03
C ASP A 47 -32.82 28.58 20.26
N LEU A 48 -32.39 28.59 21.52
CA LEU A 48 -31.04 28.18 21.92
C LEU A 48 -30.81 26.69 21.67
N TYR A 49 -31.84 25.86 21.88
CA TYR A 49 -31.78 24.43 21.59
C TYR A 49 -31.49 24.18 20.10
N ARG A 50 -32.22 24.86 19.20
CA ARG A 50 -32.02 24.74 17.74
C ARG A 50 -30.62 25.20 17.34
N GLY A 51 -30.18 26.35 17.84
CA GLY A 51 -28.82 26.85 17.56
C GLY A 51 -27.72 25.89 18.05
N ALA A 52 -27.88 25.32 19.24
CA ALA A 52 -26.94 24.33 19.78
C ALA A 52 -26.97 23.02 18.98
N ARG A 53 -28.16 22.58 18.53
CA ARG A 53 -28.32 21.38 17.69
C ARG A 53 -27.60 21.52 16.36
N ASP A 54 -27.74 22.65 15.68
CA ASP A 54 -27.05 22.88 14.41
C ASP A 54 -25.53 22.87 14.57
N ARG A 55 -25.03 23.45 15.66
CA ARG A 55 -23.60 23.41 16.00
C ARG A 55 -23.12 22.00 16.32
N ALA A 56 -23.90 21.22 17.09
CA ALA A 56 -23.59 19.82 17.38
C ALA A 56 -23.56 18.97 16.11
N LEU A 57 -24.49 19.18 15.18
CA LEU A 57 -24.49 18.48 13.90
C LEU A 57 -23.23 18.78 13.08
N ARG A 58 -22.82 20.06 13.00
CA ARG A 58 -21.57 20.43 12.30
C ARG A 58 -20.33 19.82 12.95
N ALA A 59 -20.26 19.82 14.29
CA ALA A 59 -19.16 19.19 15.02
C ALA A 59 -19.13 17.67 14.78
N ARG A 60 -20.31 17.03 14.69
CA ARG A 60 -20.42 15.61 14.33
C ARG A 60 -19.96 15.33 12.90
N ASP A 61 -20.32 16.17 11.94
CA ASP A 61 -19.87 16.03 10.55
C ASP A 61 -18.35 16.24 10.43
N ALA A 62 -17.77 17.15 11.22
CA ALA A 62 -16.33 17.34 11.30
C ALA A 62 -15.64 16.12 11.92
N LEU A 63 -16.22 15.55 12.98
CA LEU A 63 -15.75 14.31 13.62
C LEU A 63 -15.70 13.16 12.62
N THR A 64 -16.81 12.91 11.90
CA THR A 64 -16.86 11.83 10.90
C THR A 64 -15.83 12.03 9.80
N ARG A 65 -15.62 13.27 9.31
CA ARG A 65 -14.58 13.56 8.31
C ARG A 65 -13.17 13.30 8.83
N ALA A 66 -12.87 13.72 10.06
CA ALA A 66 -11.58 13.46 10.68
C ALA A 66 -11.34 11.95 10.87
N GLU A 67 -12.37 11.19 11.28
CA GLU A 67 -12.30 9.73 11.41
C GLU A 67 -12.04 9.03 10.07
N SER A 68 -12.73 9.41 9.00
CA SER A 68 -12.46 8.90 7.65
C SER A 68 -11.04 9.21 7.20
N THR A 69 -10.57 10.44 7.41
CA THR A 69 -9.20 10.86 7.05
C THR A 69 -8.16 10.04 7.82
N ILE A 70 -8.37 9.82 9.13
CA ILE A 70 -7.48 8.97 9.93
C ILE A 70 -7.45 7.54 9.36
N MET A 71 -8.61 6.97 9.04
CA MET A 71 -8.69 5.61 8.51
C MET A 71 -7.95 5.49 7.17
N GLU A 72 -8.14 6.44 6.25
CA GLU A 72 -7.45 6.48 4.96
C GLU A 72 -5.93 6.54 5.12
N LEU A 73 -5.44 7.47 5.96
CA LEU A 73 -4.01 7.62 6.23
C LEU A 73 -3.41 6.42 6.97
N GLU A 74 -4.17 5.74 7.82
CA GLU A 74 -3.72 4.51 8.48
C GLU A 74 -3.58 3.36 7.51
N VAL A 75 -4.51 3.23 6.55
CA VAL A 75 -4.43 2.26 5.45
C VAL A 75 -3.21 2.55 4.58
N GLU A 76 -3.00 3.81 4.18
CA GLU A 76 -1.86 4.24 3.36
C GLU A 76 -0.52 4.01 4.07
N ARG A 77 -0.43 4.34 5.36
CA ARG A 77 0.74 4.04 6.20
C ARG A 77 1.05 2.55 6.20
N ASP A 78 0.03 1.71 6.36
CA ASP A 78 0.21 0.27 6.51
C ASP A 78 0.50 -0.43 5.18
N SER A 79 -0.06 0.06 4.05
CA SER A 79 0.34 -0.39 2.71
C SER A 79 1.79 -0.04 2.43
N PHE A 80 2.21 1.19 2.72
CA PHE A 80 3.58 1.63 2.50
C PHE A 80 4.58 0.81 3.34
N LYS A 81 4.26 0.51 4.61
CA LYS A 81 5.08 -0.37 5.45
C LYS A 81 5.20 -1.79 4.87
N LYS A 82 4.12 -2.33 4.29
CA LYS A 82 4.15 -3.66 3.65
C LYS A 82 5.01 -3.66 2.39
N GLU A 83 4.89 -2.64 1.55
CA GLU A 83 5.71 -2.49 0.35
C GLU A 83 7.19 -2.32 0.69
N ALA A 84 7.52 -1.46 1.64
CA ALA A 84 8.89 -1.28 2.13
C ALA A 84 9.50 -2.60 2.66
N ARG A 85 8.69 -3.44 3.33
CA ARG A 85 9.14 -4.77 3.78
C ARG A 85 9.35 -5.73 2.61
N ARG A 86 8.46 -5.74 1.62
CA ARG A 86 8.53 -6.62 0.44
C ARG A 86 9.76 -6.36 -0.42
N VAL A 87 10.21 -5.10 -0.51
CA VAL A 87 11.43 -4.71 -1.22
C VAL A 87 12.69 -5.05 -0.41
N GLY A 88 12.58 -5.12 0.93
CA GLY A 88 13.69 -5.39 1.84
C GLY A 88 13.93 -6.85 2.20
N GLU A 89 13.20 -7.82 1.63
CA GLU A 89 13.39 -9.24 1.94
C GLU A 89 14.77 -9.72 1.47
N PRO A 90 15.68 -10.09 2.39
CA PRO A 90 17.03 -10.51 2.04
C PRO A 90 17.05 -11.78 1.19
N GLU A 91 16.03 -12.64 1.28
CA GLU A 91 15.92 -13.85 0.43
C GLU A 91 15.67 -13.51 -1.05
N ARG A 92 14.88 -12.48 -1.35
CA ARG A 92 14.64 -12.02 -2.73
C ARG A 92 15.81 -11.23 -3.28
N VAL A 93 16.44 -10.40 -2.46
CA VAL A 93 17.67 -9.68 -2.83
C VAL A 93 18.81 -10.68 -3.06
N ALA A 94 18.96 -11.70 -2.21
CA ALA A 94 19.92 -12.77 -2.40
C ALA A 94 19.59 -13.63 -3.61
N ALA A 95 18.31 -13.93 -3.89
CA ALA A 95 17.90 -14.64 -5.10
C ALA A 95 18.19 -13.83 -6.36
N ALA A 96 17.89 -12.53 -6.37
CA ALA A 96 18.19 -11.64 -7.49
C ALA A 96 19.70 -11.44 -7.68
N GLN A 97 20.46 -11.29 -6.59
CA GLN A 97 21.92 -11.23 -6.62
C GLN A 97 22.52 -12.53 -7.14
N LYS A 98 22.02 -13.68 -6.69
CA LYS A 98 22.44 -15.00 -7.18
C LYS A 98 22.11 -15.19 -8.66
N GLN A 99 20.98 -14.65 -9.12
CA GLN A 99 20.60 -14.66 -10.54
C GLN A 99 21.52 -13.75 -11.37
N VAL A 100 21.84 -12.55 -10.88
CA VAL A 100 22.81 -11.65 -11.51
C VAL A 100 24.22 -12.22 -11.52
N GLU A 101 24.67 -12.83 -10.43
CA GLU A 101 25.96 -13.53 -10.36
C GLU A 101 26.03 -14.72 -11.30
N SER A 102 24.93 -15.50 -11.43
CA SER A 102 24.85 -16.59 -12.40
C SER A 102 24.98 -16.11 -13.85
N LEU A 103 24.60 -14.86 -14.13
CA LEU A 103 24.72 -14.23 -15.44
C LEU A 103 26.07 -13.53 -15.67
N LYS A 104 26.79 -13.14 -14.61
CA LYS A 104 28.08 -12.44 -14.70
C LYS A 104 29.25 -13.30 -15.16
N GLY A 105 29.09 -14.63 -15.17
CA GLY A 105 30.07 -15.58 -15.72
C GLY A 105 29.65 -16.21 -17.05
N THR A 106 28.50 -15.80 -17.60
CA THR A 106 28.06 -16.25 -18.93
C THR A 106 28.49 -15.19 -19.94
N ASP A 107 29.46 -15.50 -20.79
CA ASP A 107 29.74 -14.72 -22.01
C ASP A 107 28.55 -14.92 -22.96
N LEU A 108 27.44 -14.25 -22.66
CA LEU A 108 26.30 -14.14 -23.57
C LEU A 108 26.63 -13.04 -24.57
N ASP A 109 27.56 -13.34 -25.48
CA ASP A 109 27.50 -12.73 -26.80
C ASP A 109 26.15 -13.21 -27.42
N PRO A 110 25.20 -12.31 -27.72
CA PRO A 110 23.87 -12.69 -28.18
C PRO A 110 23.89 -13.61 -29.43
N ASP A 111 24.95 -13.55 -30.22
CA ASP A 111 25.16 -14.44 -31.37
C ASP A 111 25.55 -15.87 -30.93
N MET A 112 26.35 -16.02 -29.88
CA MET A 112 26.71 -17.32 -29.30
C MET A 112 25.54 -18.00 -28.60
N ALA A 113 24.72 -17.23 -27.88
CA ALA A 113 23.51 -17.74 -27.23
C ALA A 113 22.45 -18.24 -28.24
N ARG A 114 22.45 -17.65 -29.44
CA ARG A 114 21.59 -18.09 -30.55
C ARG A 114 22.11 -19.38 -31.19
N LEU A 115 23.43 -19.49 -31.40
CA LEU A 115 24.10 -20.69 -31.91
C LEU A 115 23.92 -21.89 -30.98
N ASP A 116 24.10 -21.71 -29.68
CA ASP A 116 23.91 -22.77 -28.67
C ASP A 116 22.46 -23.28 -28.64
N ARG A 117 21.49 -22.36 -28.81
CA ARG A 117 20.06 -22.71 -28.85
C ARG A 117 19.71 -23.48 -30.11
N MET A 118 20.22 -23.05 -31.27
CA MET A 118 20.04 -23.75 -32.54
C MET A 118 20.69 -25.13 -32.53
N SER A 119 21.87 -25.29 -31.91
CA SER A 119 22.53 -26.60 -31.77
C SER A 119 21.70 -27.56 -30.92
N ARG A 120 21.18 -27.09 -29.78
CA ARG A 120 20.35 -27.92 -28.89
C ARG A 120 19.00 -28.28 -29.49
N GLU A 121 18.42 -27.39 -30.30
CA GLU A 121 17.20 -27.69 -31.06
C GLU A 121 17.48 -28.74 -32.15
N SER A 122 18.60 -28.65 -32.86
CA SER A 122 19.01 -29.68 -33.85
C SER A 122 19.25 -31.05 -33.20
N ASP A 123 19.96 -31.10 -32.07
CA ASP A 123 20.21 -32.36 -31.36
C ASP A 123 18.92 -32.99 -30.82
N ALA A 124 17.95 -32.16 -30.40
CA ALA A 124 16.64 -32.60 -29.94
C ALA A 124 15.79 -33.13 -31.10
N ASP A 125 15.83 -32.48 -32.27
CA ASP A 125 15.13 -32.93 -33.47
C ASP A 125 15.73 -34.23 -34.02
N ASP A 126 17.05 -34.39 -33.98
CA ASP A 126 17.74 -35.63 -34.37
C ASP A 126 17.41 -36.78 -33.41
N ALA A 127 17.35 -36.52 -32.11
CA ALA A 127 16.92 -37.51 -31.11
C ALA A 127 15.45 -37.91 -31.30
N LEU A 128 14.57 -36.95 -31.63
CA LEU A 128 13.16 -37.20 -31.95
C LEU A 128 12.99 -38.00 -33.24
N ALA A 129 13.78 -37.70 -34.28
CA ALA A 129 13.78 -38.45 -35.53
C ALA A 129 14.28 -39.89 -35.36
N ALA A 130 15.33 -40.08 -34.55
CA ALA A 130 15.82 -41.40 -34.18
C ALA A 130 14.75 -42.20 -33.42
N LEU A 131 14.07 -41.57 -32.45
CA LEU A 131 13.00 -42.22 -31.69
C LEU A 131 11.79 -42.58 -32.57
N LYS A 132 11.41 -41.71 -33.52
CA LYS A 132 10.32 -41.98 -34.48
C LYS A 132 10.62 -43.17 -35.38
N ARG A 133 11.86 -43.28 -35.89
CA ARG A 133 12.31 -44.46 -36.64
C ARG A 133 12.27 -45.72 -35.80
N ASP A 134 12.74 -45.66 -34.55
CA ASP A 134 12.76 -46.83 -33.66
C ASP A 134 11.34 -47.31 -33.29
N MET A 135 10.36 -46.39 -33.30
CA MET A 135 8.95 -46.69 -33.07
C MET A 135 8.16 -47.04 -34.35
N GLY A 136 8.81 -47.07 -35.53
CA GLY A 136 8.17 -47.37 -36.82
C GLY A 136 7.16 -46.32 -37.29
N LEU A 137 7.33 -45.07 -36.84
CA LEU A 137 6.50 -43.91 -37.17
C LEU A 137 7.24 -43.02 -38.17
N ASP A 138 7.41 -43.52 -39.41
CA ASP A 138 7.78 -42.68 -40.56
C ASP A 138 6.51 -42.18 -41.29
#